data_AF-G3VWC9-F1
#
_entry.id   AF-G3VWC9-F1
#
_cell.length_a   1.000
_cell.length_b   1.000
_cell.length_c   1.000
_cell.angle_alpha   90.00
_cell.angle_beta   90.00
_cell.angle_gamma   90.00
#
_symmetry.space_group_name_H-M   'P 1'
#
loop_
_entity.id
_entity.type
_entity.pdbx_description
1 polymer ?
#
loop_
_entity_poly.entity_id
_entity_poly.type
_entity_poly.pdbx_seq_one_letter_code
_entity_poly.pdbx_strand_id
1 'polypeptide(L)'
;MKLNLSRVVRGCRLGTLNNLGKKGDRTMEFPGCLLYTRTGSAPHLTHDTLQVISGIPVMTQLTLSSLAEHYEILEEYKEGIGKFIGMPESVFYCSLHDPVNTCPPGYVTNKSVSVWGVGGRLEMTAAKFMTIQQALQPDWFQCLSDGEALCGEVFSAKRARKSVDRSLAFLDECLKLQEQSEVLRSCVMIGVIEGGDIREERLRSARETAKRPVGGFLLDGFHGDAMTKETKLQLMSSVTAELPEDKPRLIFGIGQPDEVLECIEAGVDLFESFFPYQVTERGCALTFSFDYQPNPEDTGSTSVLWTPL
;
A
#
# COMPACT_ATOMS: atom_id res chain seq x y z
N MET A 1 4.08 13.78 -8.74
CA MET A 1 4.14 13.80 -7.26
C MET A 1 5.41 14.49 -6.78
N LYS A 2 5.33 15.24 -5.69
CA LYS A 2 6.47 15.80 -4.94
C LYS A 2 6.23 15.62 -3.44
N LEU A 3 7.15 14.97 -2.74
CA LEU A 3 7.12 14.83 -1.28
C LEU A 3 7.87 16.01 -0.64
N ASN A 4 7.24 16.70 0.30
CA ASN A 4 7.88 17.73 1.12
C ASN A 4 7.80 17.33 2.59
N LEU A 5 8.97 17.14 3.21
CA LEU A 5 9.08 16.91 4.65
C LEU A 5 9.01 18.23 5.39
N SER A 6 8.08 18.33 6.33
CA SER A 6 7.95 19.47 7.24
C SER A 6 8.83 19.27 8.48
N ARG A 7 8.81 18.06 9.07
CA ARG A 7 9.58 17.73 10.27
C ARG A 7 9.83 16.23 10.34
N VAL A 8 10.96 15.85 10.94
CA VAL A 8 11.22 14.45 11.35
C VAL A 8 11.47 14.44 12.85
N VAL A 9 10.67 13.69 13.61
CA VAL A 9 10.77 13.59 15.08
C VAL A 9 10.89 12.12 15.45
N ARG A 10 12.05 11.71 15.99
CA ARG A 10 12.31 10.31 16.40
C ARG A 10 11.97 9.28 15.30
N GLY A 11 12.36 9.57 14.05
CA GLY A 11 12.06 8.70 12.89
C GLY A 11 10.69 8.93 12.24
N CYS A 12 9.73 9.52 12.97
CA CYS A 12 8.41 9.86 12.44
C CYS A 12 8.53 11.01 11.43
N ARG A 13 8.01 10.81 10.22
CA ARG A 13 8.08 11.78 9.13
C ARG A 13 6.75 12.50 8.97
N LEU A 14 6.74 13.81 9.23
CA LEU A 14 5.59 14.68 9.00
C LEU A 14 5.81 15.48 7.72
N GLY A 15 4.84 15.46 6.80
CA GLY A 15 4.96 16.19 5.55
C GLY A 15 3.72 16.14 4.67
N THR A 16 3.91 16.57 3.43
CA THR A 16 2.88 16.61 2.38
C THR A 16 3.34 15.93 1.10
N LEU A 17 2.43 15.22 0.45
CA LEU A 17 2.54 14.69 -0.89
C LEU A 17 1.72 15.57 -1.82
N ASN A 18 2.40 16.37 -2.62
CA ASN A 18 1.79 17.30 -3.57
C ASN A 18 1.79 16.71 -4.98
N ASN A 19 1.00 17.32 -5.86
CA ASN A 19 0.89 16.95 -7.26
C ASN A 19 0.48 15.47 -7.42
N LEU A 20 -0.54 15.08 -6.66
CA LEU A 20 -1.22 13.79 -6.75
C LEU A 20 -2.38 13.86 -7.75
N GLY A 21 -2.80 12.70 -8.24
CA GLY A 21 -3.82 12.59 -9.27
C GLY A 21 -3.28 12.82 -10.68
N LYS A 22 -4.00 12.34 -11.71
CA LYS A 22 -3.67 12.58 -13.13
C LYS A 22 -3.53 14.06 -13.49
N LYS A 23 -4.25 14.96 -12.80
CA LYS A 23 -4.18 16.42 -12.98
C LYS A 23 -3.08 17.09 -12.14
N GLY A 24 -2.54 16.40 -11.13
CA GLY A 24 -1.51 16.95 -10.25
C GLY A 24 -1.97 18.09 -9.37
N ASP A 25 -3.26 18.15 -9.02
CA ASP A 25 -3.88 19.22 -8.23
C ASP A 25 -4.25 18.79 -6.80
N ARG A 26 -4.07 17.51 -6.46
CA ARG A 26 -4.35 16.98 -5.12
C ARG A 26 -3.10 16.98 -4.24
N THR A 27 -3.33 17.21 -2.95
CA THR A 27 -2.32 17.17 -1.89
C THR A 27 -2.83 16.32 -0.74
N MET A 28 -1.96 15.50 -0.15
CA MET A 28 -2.24 14.64 0.99
C MET A 28 -1.17 14.82 2.07
N GLU A 29 -1.56 14.84 3.34
CA GLU A 29 -0.62 14.87 4.46
C GLU A 29 -0.18 13.45 4.84
N PHE A 30 1.03 13.32 5.40
CA PHE A 30 1.52 12.08 5.99
C PHE A 30 2.24 12.33 7.33
N PRO A 31 2.18 11.39 8.30
CA PRO A 31 1.65 10.03 8.17
C PRO A 31 0.12 10.00 8.00
N GLY A 32 -0.39 9.10 7.17
CA GLY A 32 -1.81 9.06 6.81
C GLY A 32 -2.25 7.70 6.27
N CYS A 33 -3.54 7.53 6.01
CA CYS A 33 -4.08 6.30 5.43
C CYS A 33 -4.73 6.54 4.07
N LEU A 34 -4.94 5.47 3.32
CA LEU A 34 -5.70 5.41 2.07
C LEU A 34 -7.12 4.95 2.38
N LEU A 35 -8.13 5.48 1.68
CA LEU A 35 -9.52 5.04 1.83
C LEU A 35 -9.64 3.60 1.33
N TYR A 36 -9.96 2.66 2.22
CA TYR A 36 -10.08 1.25 1.87
C TYR A 36 -11.32 1.00 1.01
N THR A 37 -11.10 0.44 -0.17
CA THR A 37 -12.16 -0.11 -1.02
C THR A 37 -11.65 -1.36 -1.73
N ARG A 38 -12.59 -2.17 -2.22
CA ARG A 38 -12.26 -3.36 -3.02
C ARG A 38 -12.29 -3.05 -4.51
N THR A 39 -13.32 -2.34 -4.95
CA THR A 39 -13.63 -2.06 -6.36
C THR A 39 -13.64 -0.58 -6.72
N GLY A 40 -13.20 0.30 -5.82
CA GLY A 40 -13.16 1.77 -6.01
C GLY A 40 -14.24 2.53 -5.22
N SER A 41 -15.38 1.90 -4.91
CA SER A 41 -16.43 2.48 -4.08
C SER A 41 -16.29 2.04 -2.62
N ALA A 42 -16.45 2.98 -1.69
CA ALA A 42 -16.35 2.69 -0.26
C ALA A 42 -17.41 1.66 0.18
N PRO A 43 -17.03 0.62 0.97
CA PRO A 43 -17.98 -0.38 1.44
C PRO A 43 -19.16 0.25 2.17
N HIS A 44 -20.38 -0.18 1.83
CA HIS A 44 -21.65 0.25 2.44
C HIS A 44 -22.03 1.73 2.25
N LEU A 45 -21.25 2.50 1.51
CA LEU A 45 -21.44 3.94 1.37
C LEU A 45 -21.64 4.32 -0.10
N THR A 46 -22.71 5.06 -0.38
CA THR A 46 -22.82 5.80 -1.63
C THR A 46 -21.83 6.97 -1.61
N HIS A 47 -21.49 7.51 -2.78
CA HIS A 47 -20.60 8.68 -2.88
C HIS A 47 -21.14 9.88 -2.10
N ASP A 48 -22.45 10.11 -2.14
CA ASP A 48 -23.11 11.19 -1.39
C ASP A 48 -22.99 10.98 0.12
N THR A 49 -23.11 9.74 0.59
CA THR A 49 -22.98 9.41 2.02
C THR A 49 -21.54 9.56 2.47
N LEU A 50 -20.59 9.13 1.63
CA LEU A 50 -19.16 9.23 1.90
C LEU A 50 -18.78 10.69 2.14
N GLN A 51 -19.26 11.65 1.34
CA GLN A 51 -18.98 13.08 1.50
C GLN A 51 -19.42 13.70 2.83
N VAL A 52 -20.33 13.07 3.58
CA VAL A 52 -20.75 13.52 4.91
C VAL A 52 -19.68 13.21 5.98
N ILE A 53 -18.79 12.25 5.71
CA ILE A 53 -17.71 11.87 6.62
C ILE A 53 -16.60 12.93 6.55
N SER A 54 -16.20 13.46 7.71
CA SER A 54 -15.07 14.38 7.81
C SER A 54 -13.74 13.64 7.72
N GLY A 55 -12.73 14.25 7.09
CA GLY A 55 -11.36 13.74 7.11
C GLY A 55 -11.12 12.51 6.22
N ILE A 56 -11.87 12.38 5.13
CA ILE A 56 -11.69 11.28 4.18
C ILE A 56 -10.31 11.36 3.53
N PRO A 57 -9.57 10.24 3.45
CA PRO A 57 -8.33 10.17 2.69
C PRO A 57 -8.46 10.66 1.25
N VAL A 58 -7.47 11.41 0.80
CA VAL A 58 -7.42 11.94 -0.57
C VAL A 58 -7.26 10.83 -1.61
N MET A 59 -6.54 9.76 -1.25
CA MET A 59 -6.27 8.62 -2.11
C MET A 59 -7.09 7.41 -1.67
N THR A 60 -7.70 6.75 -2.66
CA THR A 60 -8.56 5.58 -2.50
C THR A 60 -7.82 4.33 -2.94
N GLN A 61 -7.74 3.33 -2.07
CA GLN A 61 -7.23 2.02 -2.42
C GLN A 61 -8.32 1.23 -3.17
N LEU A 62 -7.93 0.53 -4.23
CA LEU A 62 -8.69 -0.54 -4.89
C LEU A 62 -7.77 -1.74 -5.10
N THR A 63 -8.34 -2.93 -5.31
CA THR A 63 -7.55 -4.18 -5.26
C THR A 63 -7.68 -4.98 -6.54
N LEU A 64 -6.56 -5.48 -7.08
CA LEU A 64 -6.60 -6.40 -8.23
C LEU A 64 -7.34 -7.69 -7.90
N SER A 65 -7.28 -8.16 -6.65
CA SER A 65 -8.12 -9.27 -6.17
C SER A 65 -9.58 -9.14 -6.60
N SER A 66 -10.17 -7.95 -6.56
CA SER A 66 -11.58 -7.76 -6.91
C SER A 66 -11.80 -7.33 -8.36
N LEU A 67 -10.83 -6.66 -8.97
CA LEU A 67 -10.97 -6.03 -10.29
C LEU A 67 -10.42 -6.86 -11.45
N ALA A 68 -9.49 -7.79 -11.20
CA ALA A 68 -8.83 -8.56 -12.26
C ALA A 68 -9.80 -9.46 -13.04
N GLU A 69 -10.91 -9.89 -12.45
CA GLU A 69 -11.96 -10.68 -13.14
C GLU A 69 -12.77 -9.85 -14.14
N HIS A 70 -12.81 -8.53 -13.96
CA HIS A 70 -13.69 -7.62 -14.70
C HIS A 70 -12.91 -6.73 -15.69
N TYR A 71 -11.62 -7.01 -15.91
CA TYR A 71 -10.76 -6.12 -16.68
C TYR A 71 -11.20 -5.96 -18.14
N GLU A 72 -11.78 -7.00 -18.77
CA GLU A 72 -12.26 -6.93 -20.16
C GLU A 72 -13.40 -5.90 -20.32
N ILE A 73 -14.26 -5.76 -19.30
CA ILE A 73 -15.33 -4.76 -19.27
C ILE A 73 -14.72 -3.35 -19.21
N LEU A 74 -13.70 -3.17 -18.37
CA LEU A 74 -13.01 -1.88 -18.22
C LEU A 74 -12.14 -1.55 -19.43
N GLU A 75 -11.58 -2.56 -20.10
CA GLU A 75 -10.83 -2.44 -21.33
C GLU A 75 -11.72 -1.97 -22.48
N GLU A 76 -12.94 -2.51 -22.61
CA GLU A 76 -13.90 -2.00 -23.61
C GLU A 76 -14.44 -0.61 -23.23
N TYR A 77 -14.59 -0.31 -21.94
CA TYR A 77 -15.02 1.00 -21.45
C TYR A 77 -13.99 2.11 -21.71
N LYS A 78 -12.69 1.81 -21.71
CA LYS A 78 -11.55 2.68 -22.11
C LYS A 78 -11.29 3.94 -21.27
N GLU A 79 -12.26 4.36 -20.46
CA GLU A 79 -12.23 5.61 -19.72
C GLU A 79 -11.69 5.48 -18.29
N GLY A 80 -11.28 4.27 -17.89
CA GLY A 80 -10.67 3.96 -16.59
C GLY A 80 -11.68 3.79 -15.46
N ILE A 81 -11.21 3.26 -14.33
CA ILE A 81 -12.06 2.88 -13.19
C ILE A 81 -12.76 4.07 -12.54
N GLY A 82 -12.09 5.21 -12.43
CA GLY A 82 -12.66 6.42 -11.81
C GLY A 82 -13.93 6.87 -12.53
N LYS A 83 -13.92 6.95 -13.86
CA LYS A 83 -15.12 7.28 -14.65
C LYS A 83 -16.17 6.17 -14.58
N PHE A 84 -15.73 4.91 -14.60
CA PHE A 84 -16.63 3.76 -14.53
C PHE A 84 -17.50 3.76 -13.26
N ILE A 85 -16.93 4.15 -12.12
CA ILE A 85 -17.66 4.23 -10.84
C ILE A 85 -18.31 5.60 -10.58
N GLY A 86 -18.23 6.54 -11.54
CA GLY A 86 -18.79 7.89 -11.40
C GLY A 86 -17.95 8.85 -10.55
N MET A 87 -16.67 8.57 -10.33
CA MET A 87 -15.72 9.41 -9.59
C MET A 87 -14.45 9.75 -10.42
N PRO A 88 -14.57 10.52 -11.51
CA PRO A 88 -13.44 10.84 -12.39
C PRO A 88 -12.31 11.65 -11.72
N GLU A 89 -12.62 12.36 -10.63
CA GLU A 89 -11.69 13.27 -9.94
C GLU A 89 -11.02 12.66 -8.71
N SER A 90 -11.31 11.39 -8.41
CA SER A 90 -10.70 10.63 -7.31
C SER A 90 -9.30 10.15 -7.67
N VAL A 91 -8.44 10.07 -6.66
CA VAL A 91 -7.07 9.53 -6.80
C VAL A 91 -7.06 8.08 -6.36
N PHE A 92 -6.60 7.17 -7.21
CA PHE A 92 -6.61 5.74 -6.93
C PHE A 92 -5.22 5.14 -6.77
N TYR A 93 -5.06 4.30 -5.76
CA TYR A 93 -3.96 3.36 -5.60
C TYR A 93 -4.46 1.93 -5.81
N CYS A 94 -3.86 1.21 -6.75
CA CYS A 94 -4.16 -0.19 -7.03
C CYS A 94 -3.19 -1.11 -6.30
N SER A 95 -3.65 -1.80 -5.25
CA SER A 95 -2.88 -2.86 -4.60
C SER A 95 -3.08 -4.21 -5.31
N LEU A 96 -2.11 -5.12 -5.15
CA LEU A 96 -2.18 -6.45 -5.74
C LEU A 96 -3.25 -7.31 -5.04
N HIS A 97 -3.23 -7.32 -3.71
CA HIS A 97 -4.14 -8.10 -2.89
C HIS A 97 -5.07 -7.20 -2.08
N ASP A 98 -6.23 -7.76 -1.70
CA ASP A 98 -7.09 -7.18 -0.67
C ASP A 98 -6.57 -7.60 0.72
N PRO A 99 -6.16 -6.66 1.59
CA PRO A 99 -5.61 -6.98 2.91
C PRO A 99 -6.60 -7.72 3.82
N VAL A 100 -7.90 -7.70 3.51
CA VAL A 100 -8.91 -8.40 4.32
C VAL A 100 -9.07 -9.87 3.90
N ASN A 101 -8.79 -10.23 2.65
CA ASN A 101 -8.95 -11.61 2.19
C ASN A 101 -7.63 -12.37 2.24
N THR A 102 -7.61 -13.48 2.95
CA THR A 102 -6.48 -14.42 2.92
C THR A 102 -6.40 -15.12 1.56
N CYS A 103 -5.29 -14.93 0.85
CA CYS A 103 -5.01 -15.66 -0.38
C CYS A 103 -4.25 -16.96 -0.05
N PRO A 104 -4.62 -18.11 -0.63
CA PRO A 104 -3.83 -19.33 -0.52
C PRO A 104 -2.40 -19.11 -1.04
N PRO A 105 -1.35 -19.43 -0.26
CA PRO A 105 0.03 -19.25 -0.72
C PRO A 105 0.45 -20.37 -1.67
N GLY A 106 1.62 -20.21 -2.30
CA GLY A 106 2.26 -21.23 -3.13
C GLY A 106 2.01 -21.08 -4.63
N TYR A 107 1.45 -19.95 -5.05
CA TYR A 107 1.12 -19.69 -6.45
C TYR A 107 1.97 -18.58 -7.09
N VAL A 108 3.07 -18.20 -6.45
CA VAL A 108 4.08 -17.31 -7.04
C VAL A 108 5.20 -18.08 -7.74
N THR A 109 5.28 -17.89 -9.05
CA THR A 109 6.32 -18.47 -9.91
C THR A 109 7.33 -17.41 -10.37
N ASN A 110 8.27 -17.79 -11.23
CA ASN A 110 9.17 -16.80 -11.86
C ASN A 110 8.49 -16.05 -13.02
N LYS A 111 7.30 -16.48 -13.44
CA LYS A 111 6.59 -15.96 -14.62
C LYS A 111 5.28 -15.26 -14.25
N SER A 112 4.71 -15.60 -13.10
CA SER A 112 3.37 -15.21 -12.73
C SER A 112 3.18 -15.14 -11.22
N VAL A 113 2.24 -14.30 -10.83
CA VAL A 113 1.66 -14.20 -9.48
C VAL A 113 0.16 -14.42 -9.63
N SER A 114 -0.47 -15.08 -8.66
CA SER A 114 -1.92 -15.29 -8.69
C SER A 114 -2.62 -14.34 -7.72
N VAL A 115 -3.81 -13.88 -8.09
CA VAL A 115 -4.77 -13.23 -7.19
C VAL A 115 -6.05 -14.05 -7.12
N TRP A 116 -6.82 -13.85 -6.05
CA TRP A 116 -8.10 -14.49 -5.84
C TRP A 116 -9.20 -13.44 -5.76
N GLY A 117 -10.18 -13.57 -6.65
CA GLY A 117 -11.41 -12.83 -6.63
C GLY A 117 -12.59 -13.71 -6.21
N VAL A 118 -13.80 -13.21 -6.47
CA VAL A 118 -15.04 -13.92 -6.13
C VAL A 118 -15.23 -15.13 -7.05
N GLY A 119 -14.78 -15.04 -8.31
CA GLY A 119 -14.79 -16.11 -9.30
C GLY A 119 -13.64 -17.12 -9.17
N GLY A 120 -12.66 -16.88 -8.29
CA GLY A 120 -11.60 -17.82 -7.95
C GLY A 120 -10.19 -17.33 -8.31
N ARG A 121 -9.29 -18.24 -8.68
CA ARG A 121 -7.87 -17.94 -8.92
C ARG A 121 -7.66 -17.34 -10.31
N LEU A 122 -6.95 -16.22 -10.38
CA LEU A 122 -6.47 -15.63 -11.62
C LEU A 122 -4.95 -15.59 -11.61
N GLU A 123 -4.34 -16.31 -12.54
CA GLU A 123 -2.91 -16.21 -12.79
C GLU A 123 -2.60 -14.97 -13.64
N MET A 124 -1.59 -14.22 -13.23
CA MET A 124 -1.16 -12.97 -13.86
C MET A 124 0.33 -13.03 -14.19
N THR A 125 0.64 -13.02 -15.48
CA THR A 125 1.98 -12.67 -15.97
C THR A 125 2.16 -11.15 -15.92
N ALA A 126 3.40 -10.65 -16.00
CA ALA A 126 3.65 -9.21 -16.08
C ALA A 126 2.89 -8.54 -17.24
N ALA A 127 2.84 -9.18 -18.42
CA ALA A 127 2.07 -8.68 -19.56
C ALA A 127 0.57 -8.54 -19.24
N LYS A 128 -0.06 -9.61 -18.71
CA LYS A 128 -1.49 -9.58 -18.35
C LYS A 128 -1.77 -8.56 -17.24
N PHE A 129 -0.90 -8.51 -16.22
CA PHE A 129 -0.97 -7.52 -15.15
C PHE A 129 -0.96 -6.09 -15.73
N MET A 130 -0.04 -5.79 -16.64
CA MET A 130 0.04 -4.46 -17.27
C MET A 130 -1.16 -4.15 -18.18
N THR A 131 -1.72 -5.14 -18.89
CA THR A 131 -3.00 -4.98 -19.62
C THR A 131 -4.13 -4.59 -18.67
N ILE A 132 -4.24 -5.24 -17.50
CA ILE A 132 -5.24 -4.88 -16.50
C ILE A 132 -5.00 -3.44 -16.02
N GLN A 133 -3.75 -3.06 -15.71
CA GLN A 133 -3.45 -1.68 -15.30
C GLN A 133 -3.83 -0.66 -16.38
N GLN A 134 -3.66 -0.97 -17.68
CA GLN A 134 -4.09 -0.10 -18.78
C GLN A 134 -5.62 0.07 -18.82
N ALA A 135 -6.39 -0.97 -18.48
CA ALA A 135 -7.84 -0.88 -18.38
C ALA A 135 -8.28 -0.06 -17.15
N LEU A 136 -7.63 -0.27 -16.00
CA LEU A 136 -7.96 0.42 -14.75
C LEU A 136 -7.56 1.90 -14.77
N GLN A 137 -6.37 2.20 -15.30
CA GLN A 137 -5.73 3.51 -15.31
C GLN A 137 -5.68 4.19 -13.92
N PRO A 138 -5.18 3.52 -12.87
CA PRO A 138 -5.08 4.11 -11.54
C PRO A 138 -4.01 5.20 -11.52
N ASP A 139 -4.03 6.09 -10.53
CA ASP A 139 -2.97 7.08 -10.37
C ASP A 139 -1.68 6.39 -9.92
N TRP A 140 -1.77 5.51 -8.93
CA TRP A 140 -0.68 4.68 -8.43
C TRP A 140 -1.03 3.20 -8.54
N PHE A 141 -0.03 2.35 -8.75
CA PHE A 141 -0.23 0.90 -8.67
C PHE A 141 1.00 0.20 -8.09
N GLN A 142 0.75 -0.78 -7.24
CA GLN A 142 1.75 -1.71 -6.73
C GLN A 142 2.30 -2.54 -7.88
N CYS A 143 3.62 -2.65 -8.00
CA CYS A 143 4.25 -3.57 -8.94
C CYS A 143 3.95 -5.03 -8.56
N LEU A 144 3.84 -5.91 -9.56
CA LEU A 144 3.78 -7.35 -9.35
C LEU A 144 5.01 -7.81 -8.53
N SER A 145 4.79 -8.54 -7.43
CA SER A 145 5.85 -8.92 -6.49
C SER A 145 5.62 -10.32 -5.89
N ASP A 146 6.65 -10.85 -5.23
CA ASP A 146 6.63 -12.14 -4.55
C ASP A 146 6.64 -11.97 -3.01
N GLY A 147 5.48 -11.62 -2.44
CA GLY A 147 5.28 -11.44 -1.00
C GLY A 147 5.21 -12.72 -0.17
N GLU A 148 5.27 -13.90 -0.78
CA GLU A 148 5.07 -15.19 -0.11
C GLU A 148 6.35 -15.76 0.54
N ALA A 149 7.35 -14.91 0.84
CA ALA A 149 8.61 -15.37 1.44
C ALA A 149 8.42 -15.94 2.85
N LEU A 150 7.42 -15.43 3.58
CA LEU A 150 7.06 -15.85 4.94
C LEU A 150 5.87 -16.83 4.98
N CYS A 151 5.32 -17.21 3.82
CA CYS A 151 4.20 -18.14 3.75
C CYS A 151 4.71 -19.58 3.68
N GLY A 152 4.80 -20.26 4.83
CA GLY A 152 5.14 -21.68 4.91
C GLY A 152 5.80 -22.09 6.23
N GLU A 153 6.06 -23.39 6.40
CA GLU A 153 6.68 -23.94 7.62
C GLU A 153 8.21 -23.75 7.67
N VAL A 154 8.84 -23.47 6.51
CA VAL A 154 10.30 -23.39 6.39
C VAL A 154 10.75 -22.04 5.85
N PHE A 155 11.22 -21.18 6.74
CA PHE A 155 11.91 -19.94 6.40
C PHE A 155 13.34 -20.25 5.93
N SER A 156 13.74 -19.72 4.77
CA SER A 156 15.10 -19.95 4.27
C SER A 156 15.64 -18.76 3.51
N ALA A 157 16.95 -18.50 3.67
CA ALA A 157 17.68 -17.51 2.89
C ALA A 157 17.52 -17.70 1.37
N LYS A 158 17.38 -18.96 0.92
CA LYS A 158 17.12 -19.27 -0.49
C LYS A 158 15.74 -18.77 -0.95
N ARG A 159 14.69 -18.91 -0.13
CA ARG A 159 13.34 -18.44 -0.44
C ARG A 159 13.26 -16.91 -0.41
N ALA A 160 13.89 -16.28 0.58
CA ALA A 160 14.03 -14.83 0.68
C ALA A 160 14.73 -14.25 -0.55
N ARG A 161 15.91 -14.78 -0.92
CA ARG A 161 16.63 -14.36 -2.14
C ARG A 161 15.76 -14.45 -3.39
N LYS A 162 15.03 -15.56 -3.54
CA LYS A 162 14.14 -15.79 -4.69
C LYS A 162 13.01 -14.75 -4.76
N SER A 163 12.44 -14.35 -3.62
CA SER A 163 11.40 -13.31 -3.59
C SER A 163 11.90 -11.97 -4.10
N VAL A 164 13.11 -11.58 -3.70
CA VAL A 164 13.75 -10.33 -4.14
C VAL A 164 14.08 -10.41 -5.63
N ASP A 165 14.68 -11.49 -6.09
CA ASP A 165 15.08 -11.64 -7.50
C ASP A 165 13.87 -11.63 -8.45
N ARG A 166 12.77 -12.30 -8.06
CA ARG A 166 11.51 -12.29 -8.82
C ARG A 166 10.89 -10.90 -8.87
N SER A 167 10.83 -10.21 -7.74
CA SER A 167 10.19 -8.89 -7.65
C SER A 167 10.97 -7.84 -8.42
N LEU A 168 12.30 -7.90 -8.42
CA LEU A 168 13.13 -7.06 -9.28
C LEU A 168 12.94 -7.39 -10.77
N ALA A 169 12.85 -8.67 -11.14
CA ALA A 169 12.59 -9.07 -12.52
C ALA A 169 11.21 -8.59 -13.01
N PHE A 170 10.17 -8.73 -12.18
CA PHE A 170 8.84 -8.20 -12.49
C PHE A 170 8.84 -6.68 -12.57
N LEU A 171 9.55 -5.98 -11.68
CA LEU A 171 9.68 -4.53 -11.72
C LEU A 171 10.31 -4.05 -13.02
N ASP A 172 11.45 -4.64 -13.39
CA ASP A 172 12.16 -4.25 -14.62
C ASP A 172 11.30 -4.55 -15.87
N GLU A 173 10.55 -5.66 -15.89
CA GLU A 173 9.62 -5.99 -16.98
C GLU A 173 8.41 -5.03 -17.03
N CYS A 174 7.78 -4.76 -15.89
CA CYS A 174 6.62 -3.86 -15.83
C CYS A 174 7.00 -2.42 -16.19
N LEU A 175 8.16 -1.92 -15.76
CA LEU A 175 8.65 -0.60 -16.13
C LEU A 175 8.85 -0.48 -17.65
N LYS A 176 9.44 -1.50 -18.26
CA LYS A 176 9.61 -1.55 -19.73
C LYS A 176 8.26 -1.52 -20.46
N LEU A 177 7.27 -2.27 -19.98
CA LEU A 177 5.92 -2.27 -20.54
C LEU A 177 5.20 -0.94 -20.30
N GLN A 178 5.45 -0.28 -19.17
CA GLN A 178 4.91 1.04 -18.86
C GLN A 178 5.45 2.12 -19.80
N GLU A 179 6.75 2.11 -20.10
CA GLU A 179 7.38 3.06 -21.05
C GLU A 179 6.75 2.99 -22.45
N GLN A 180 6.31 1.79 -22.84
CA GLN A 180 5.66 1.52 -24.14
C GLN A 180 4.17 1.87 -24.15
N SER A 181 3.57 2.14 -23.00
CA SER A 181 2.14 2.42 -22.86
C SER A 181 1.88 3.92 -22.71
N GLU A 182 1.19 4.51 -23.69
CA GLU A 182 0.79 5.93 -23.60
C GLU A 182 -0.19 6.16 -22.45
N VAL A 183 -1.10 5.22 -22.22
CA VAL A 183 -2.14 5.29 -21.17
C VAL A 183 -1.53 5.27 -19.77
N LEU A 184 -0.49 4.46 -19.55
CA LEU A 184 0.15 4.32 -18.23
C LEU A 184 1.27 5.33 -17.97
N ARG A 185 1.59 6.20 -18.93
CA ARG A 185 2.67 7.20 -18.78
C ARG A 185 2.41 8.17 -17.63
N SER A 186 1.14 8.46 -17.33
CA SER A 186 0.75 9.30 -16.19
C SER A 186 0.63 8.53 -14.86
N CYS A 187 0.64 7.19 -14.91
CA CYS A 187 0.49 6.35 -13.73
C CYS A 187 1.85 6.19 -13.02
N VAL A 188 1.81 6.02 -11.71
CA VAL A 188 3.00 5.90 -10.87
C VAL A 188 3.13 4.47 -10.36
N MET A 189 4.24 3.82 -10.70
CA MET A 189 4.54 2.49 -10.18
C MET A 189 5.17 2.57 -8.79
N ILE A 190 4.66 1.78 -7.86
CA ILE A 190 5.20 1.60 -6.52
C ILE A 190 6.03 0.32 -6.49
N GLY A 191 7.33 0.46 -6.19
CA GLY A 191 8.24 -0.67 -6.05
C GLY A 191 7.97 -1.42 -4.75
N VAL A 192 8.11 -2.75 -4.74
CA VAL A 192 7.81 -3.56 -3.57
C VAL A 192 9.09 -4.08 -2.94
N ILE A 193 9.23 -3.90 -1.63
CA ILE A 193 10.38 -4.37 -0.86
C ILE A 193 10.04 -5.73 -0.25
N GLU A 194 10.75 -6.75 -0.72
CA GLU A 194 10.60 -8.15 -0.29
C GLU A 194 11.84 -8.63 0.49
N GLY A 195 11.95 -9.95 0.72
CA GLY A 195 13.09 -10.57 1.39
C GLY A 195 12.75 -11.27 2.69
N GLY A 196 11.47 -11.34 3.07
CA GLY A 196 11.01 -12.04 4.26
C GLY A 196 11.64 -11.50 5.55
N ASP A 197 12.08 -12.41 6.42
CA ASP A 197 12.73 -12.14 7.71
C ASP A 197 14.27 -12.04 7.62
N ILE A 198 14.84 -12.19 6.42
CA ILE A 198 16.29 -12.19 6.20
C ILE A 198 16.79 -10.77 5.96
N ARG A 199 17.46 -10.19 6.96
CA ARG A 199 17.92 -8.80 6.95
C ARG A 199 18.73 -8.44 5.72
N GLU A 200 19.70 -9.27 5.32
CA GLU A 200 20.56 -8.96 4.16
C GLU A 200 19.76 -8.90 2.85
N GLU A 201 18.78 -9.79 2.68
CA GLU A 201 17.93 -9.82 1.48
C GLU A 201 16.94 -8.64 1.48
N ARG A 202 16.43 -8.23 2.64
CA ARG A 202 15.62 -7.01 2.81
C ARG A 202 16.38 -5.74 2.44
N LEU A 203 17.60 -5.58 2.94
CA LEU A 203 18.45 -4.43 2.59
C LEU A 203 18.81 -4.45 1.10
N ARG A 204 19.09 -5.63 0.53
CA ARG A 204 19.32 -5.78 -0.90
C ARG A 204 18.09 -5.37 -1.71
N SER A 205 16.90 -5.81 -1.32
CA SER A 205 15.65 -5.44 -1.99
C SER A 205 15.41 -3.94 -1.96
N ALA A 206 15.61 -3.30 -0.80
CA ALA A 206 15.49 -1.84 -0.65
C ALA A 206 16.46 -1.09 -1.58
N ARG A 207 17.76 -1.41 -1.50
CA ARG A 207 18.81 -0.75 -2.31
C ARG A 207 18.60 -0.96 -3.80
N GLU A 208 18.27 -2.17 -4.23
CA GLU A 208 18.06 -2.47 -5.65
C GLU A 208 16.80 -1.82 -6.20
N THR A 209 15.69 -1.88 -5.47
CA THR A 209 14.42 -1.24 -5.89
C THR A 209 14.57 0.27 -5.97
N ALA A 210 15.31 0.89 -5.03
CA ALA A 210 15.57 2.33 -5.02
C ALA A 210 16.37 2.83 -6.24
N LYS A 211 17.12 1.96 -6.93
CA LYS A 211 17.81 2.29 -8.19
C LYS A 211 16.86 2.46 -9.37
N ARG A 212 15.63 1.95 -9.29
CA ARG A 212 14.63 2.05 -10.37
C ARG A 212 13.82 3.35 -10.24
N PRO A 213 13.27 3.87 -11.36
CA PRO A 213 12.46 5.09 -11.36
C PRO A 213 11.03 4.87 -10.81
N VAL A 214 10.89 4.22 -9.65
CA VAL A 214 9.61 4.04 -8.96
C VAL A 214 9.21 5.32 -8.22
N GLY A 215 7.92 5.55 -8.07
CA GLY A 215 7.41 6.74 -7.37
C GLY A 215 7.46 6.64 -5.85
N GLY A 216 7.41 5.42 -5.31
CA GLY A 216 7.45 5.14 -3.87
C GLY A 216 7.72 3.67 -3.62
N PHE A 217 7.68 3.27 -2.35
CA PHE A 217 8.00 1.91 -1.93
C PHE A 217 6.88 1.33 -1.07
N LEU A 218 6.48 0.10 -1.37
CA LEU A 218 5.61 -0.71 -0.52
C LEU A 218 6.46 -1.67 0.30
N LEU A 219 6.36 -1.59 1.62
CA LEU A 219 6.93 -2.56 2.54
C LEU A 219 5.93 -3.71 2.67
N ASP A 220 6.23 -4.84 2.01
CA ASP A 220 5.40 -6.05 2.07
C ASP A 220 5.97 -7.08 3.06
N GLY A 221 5.18 -8.07 3.47
CA GLY A 221 5.62 -9.18 4.32
C GLY A 221 5.94 -8.79 5.77
N PHE A 222 5.36 -7.69 6.28
CA PHE A 222 5.43 -7.31 7.70
C PHE A 222 4.11 -7.57 8.45
N HIS A 223 3.04 -7.95 7.77
CA HIS A 223 1.76 -8.27 8.38
C HIS A 223 1.76 -9.65 9.07
N GLY A 224 0.84 -9.86 10.01
CA GLY A 224 0.68 -11.11 10.74
C GLY A 224 1.76 -11.38 11.79
N ASP A 225 1.80 -12.64 12.25
CA ASP A 225 2.49 -13.08 13.48
C ASP A 225 3.78 -13.88 13.21
N ALA A 226 4.23 -13.95 11.96
CA ALA A 226 5.44 -14.72 11.59
C ALA A 226 6.72 -14.17 12.24
N MET A 227 6.74 -12.88 12.62
CA MET A 227 7.86 -12.21 13.28
C MET A 227 7.39 -11.62 14.60
N THR A 228 8.26 -11.65 15.61
CA THR A 228 8.02 -10.87 16.84
C THR A 228 7.96 -9.39 16.50
N LYS A 229 7.19 -8.63 17.28
CA LYS A 229 7.09 -7.17 17.16
C LYS A 229 8.46 -6.48 17.12
N GLU A 230 9.35 -6.84 18.04
CA GLU A 230 10.71 -6.27 18.09
C GLU A 230 11.49 -6.53 16.78
N THR A 231 11.49 -7.76 16.29
CA THR A 231 12.15 -8.12 15.03
C THR A 231 11.55 -7.37 13.84
N LYS A 232 10.21 -7.27 13.79
CA LYS A 232 9.47 -6.52 12.76
C LYS A 232 9.93 -5.07 12.69
N LEU A 233 9.98 -4.38 13.83
CA LEU A 233 10.35 -2.96 13.91
C LEU A 233 11.83 -2.71 13.62
N GLN A 234 12.73 -3.57 14.12
CA GLN A 234 14.17 -3.47 13.81
C GLN A 234 14.45 -3.67 12.32
N LEU A 235 13.77 -4.64 11.71
CA LEU A 235 13.90 -4.93 10.28
C LEU A 235 13.32 -3.80 9.43
N MET A 236 12.14 -3.29 9.79
CA MET A 236 11.49 -2.15 9.14
C MET A 236 12.38 -0.90 9.18
N SER A 237 12.89 -0.55 10.37
CA SER A 237 13.80 0.59 10.54
C SER A 237 15.10 0.43 9.72
N SER A 238 15.62 -0.81 9.63
CA SER A 238 16.78 -1.09 8.80
C SER A 238 16.47 -0.91 7.30
N VAL A 239 15.29 -1.30 6.85
CA VAL A 239 14.84 -1.12 5.46
C VAL A 239 14.62 0.35 5.15
N THR A 240 13.87 1.08 5.99
CA THR A 240 13.53 2.48 5.73
C THR A 240 14.76 3.39 5.75
N ALA A 241 15.82 3.03 6.46
CA ALA A 241 17.12 3.72 6.41
C ALA A 241 17.83 3.62 5.05
N GLU A 242 17.54 2.59 4.24
CA GLU A 242 18.11 2.42 2.89
C GLU A 242 17.26 3.09 1.80
N LEU A 243 16.04 3.52 2.13
CA LEU A 243 15.11 4.11 1.18
C LEU A 243 15.26 5.64 1.13
N PRO A 244 15.23 6.24 -0.07
CA PRO A 244 15.40 7.67 -0.21
C PRO A 244 14.27 8.44 0.50
N GLU A 245 14.64 9.53 1.17
CA GLU A 245 13.72 10.29 2.03
C GLU A 245 12.68 11.12 1.25
N ASP A 246 12.92 11.37 -0.04
CA ASP A 246 12.08 12.17 -0.93
C ASP A 246 10.96 11.36 -1.62
N LYS A 247 10.80 10.09 -1.25
CA LYS A 247 9.74 9.20 -1.76
C LYS A 247 8.90 8.61 -0.63
N PRO A 248 7.58 8.43 -0.84
CA PRO A 248 6.69 7.89 0.16
C PRO A 248 6.93 6.39 0.39
N ARG A 249 6.70 5.98 1.63
CA ARG A 249 6.79 4.59 2.10
C ARG A 249 5.41 4.11 2.53
N LEU A 250 4.84 3.17 1.79
CA LEU A 250 3.58 2.52 2.07
C LEU A 250 3.84 1.19 2.80
N ILE A 251 2.89 0.71 3.59
CA ILE A 251 2.94 -0.64 4.17
C ILE A 251 1.65 -1.41 3.88
N PHE A 252 1.80 -2.69 3.55
CA PHE A 252 0.67 -3.58 3.26
C PHE A 252 0.24 -4.36 4.52
N GLY A 253 -1.07 -4.45 4.75
CA GLY A 253 -1.65 -5.35 5.74
C GLY A 253 -1.49 -4.91 7.20
N ILE A 254 -1.20 -3.64 7.46
CA ILE A 254 -1.16 -3.06 8.81
C ILE A 254 -2.15 -1.91 8.91
N GLY A 255 -3.14 -2.04 9.79
CA GLY A 255 -4.20 -1.05 9.99
C GLY A 255 -4.69 -0.91 11.44
N GLN A 256 -4.20 -1.74 12.37
CA GLN A 256 -4.54 -1.58 13.79
C GLN A 256 -3.81 -0.36 14.37
N PRO A 257 -4.46 0.48 15.21
CA PRO A 257 -3.89 1.76 15.64
C PRO A 257 -2.53 1.68 16.34
N ASP A 258 -2.31 0.67 17.18
CA ASP A 258 -1.05 0.42 17.87
C ASP A 258 0.07 0.05 16.89
N GLU A 259 -0.18 -0.89 15.98
CA GLU A 259 0.79 -1.26 14.94
C GLU A 259 1.11 -0.10 13.99
N VAL A 260 0.11 0.73 13.66
CA VAL A 260 0.28 1.92 12.83
C VAL A 260 1.27 2.89 13.49
N LEU A 261 1.11 3.18 14.79
CA LEU A 261 2.01 4.09 15.51
C LEU A 261 3.46 3.58 15.51
N GLU A 262 3.66 2.29 15.71
CA GLU A 262 5.00 1.68 15.70
C GLU A 262 5.67 1.75 14.32
N CYS A 263 4.88 1.54 13.26
CA CYS A 263 5.36 1.67 11.89
C CYS A 263 5.70 3.12 11.51
N ILE A 264 4.95 4.10 12.04
CA ILE A 264 5.26 5.52 11.88
C ILE A 264 6.62 5.84 12.50
N GLU A 265 6.91 5.33 13.71
CA GLU A 265 8.22 5.48 14.36
C GLU A 265 9.35 4.83 13.55
N ALA A 266 9.05 3.72 12.87
CA ALA A 266 9.98 3.07 11.92
C ALA A 266 10.09 3.80 10.57
N GLY A 267 9.39 4.92 10.38
CA GLY A 267 9.50 5.81 9.23
C GLY A 267 8.63 5.43 8.03
N VAL A 268 7.50 4.75 8.26
CA VAL A 268 6.43 4.51 7.27
C VAL A 268 5.50 5.72 7.18
N ASP A 269 5.08 6.07 5.96
CA ASP A 269 4.29 7.27 5.69
C ASP A 269 2.79 6.97 5.47
N LEU A 270 2.45 5.86 4.80
CA LEU A 270 1.09 5.59 4.31
C LEU A 270 0.59 4.18 4.67
N PHE A 271 -0.66 4.10 5.11
CA PHE A 271 -1.32 2.88 5.62
C PHE A 271 -2.64 2.57 4.90
N GLU A 272 -3.12 1.35 5.01
CA GLU A 272 -4.43 0.94 4.51
C GLU A 272 -5.49 1.03 5.61
N SER A 273 -6.67 1.59 5.32
CA SER A 273 -7.75 1.77 6.32
C SER A 273 -8.75 0.61 6.39
N PHE A 274 -8.30 -0.63 6.24
CA PHE A 274 -9.20 -1.80 6.26
C PHE A 274 -9.67 -2.20 7.67
N PHE A 275 -8.99 -1.77 8.74
CA PHE A 275 -9.35 -2.12 10.11
C PHE A 275 -10.76 -1.63 10.53
N PRO A 276 -11.15 -0.36 10.28
CA PRO A 276 -12.54 0.07 10.47
C PRO A 276 -13.58 -0.77 9.71
N TYR A 277 -13.24 -1.23 8.50
CA TYR A 277 -14.10 -2.14 7.74
C TYR A 277 -14.23 -3.50 8.46
N GLN A 278 -13.13 -4.11 8.89
CA GLN A 278 -13.18 -5.37 9.66
C GLN A 278 -14.00 -5.25 10.95
N VAL A 279 -13.92 -4.10 11.62
CA VAL A 279 -14.73 -3.79 12.82
C VAL A 279 -16.22 -3.70 12.47
N THR A 280 -16.54 -3.09 11.33
CA THR A 280 -17.91 -2.98 10.82
C THR A 280 -18.50 -4.35 10.46
N GLU A 281 -17.74 -5.19 9.75
CA GLU A 281 -18.21 -6.52 9.31
C GLU A 281 -18.52 -7.48 10.47
N ARG A 282 -17.91 -7.26 11.64
CA ARG A 282 -18.22 -7.99 12.88
C ARG A 282 -19.27 -7.31 13.77
N GLY A 283 -19.95 -6.27 13.27
CA GLY A 283 -21.02 -5.57 13.99
C GLY A 283 -20.54 -4.77 15.20
N CYS A 284 -19.31 -4.26 15.18
CA CYS A 284 -18.72 -3.49 16.26
C CYS A 284 -18.52 -2.02 15.87
N ALA A 285 -18.26 -1.18 16.89
CA ALA A 285 -17.90 0.22 16.71
C ALA A 285 -16.54 0.51 17.37
N LEU A 286 -15.73 1.35 16.73
CA LEU A 286 -14.50 1.86 17.33
C LEU A 286 -14.85 2.91 18.40
N THR A 287 -14.33 2.71 19.61
CA THR A 287 -14.64 3.56 20.78
C THR A 287 -13.41 3.95 21.60
N PHE A 288 -12.21 3.61 21.12
CA PHE A 288 -10.98 4.03 21.78
C PHE A 288 -10.80 5.55 21.67
N SER A 289 -10.32 6.18 22.74
CA SER A 289 -10.07 7.62 22.75
C SER A 289 -8.78 7.95 22.01
N PHE A 290 -8.81 9.02 21.21
CA PHE A 290 -7.62 9.63 20.62
C PHE A 290 -7.73 11.15 20.73
N ASP A 291 -7.39 11.69 21.90
CA ASP A 291 -7.34 13.15 22.09
C ASP A 291 -5.97 13.67 21.65
N TYR A 292 -5.83 13.95 20.35
CA TYR A 292 -4.63 14.57 19.80
C TYR A 292 -4.81 16.09 19.70
N GLN A 293 -3.98 16.82 20.44
CA GLN A 293 -3.87 18.28 20.34
C GLN A 293 -2.73 18.61 19.35
N PRO A 294 -3.01 19.30 18.22
CA PRO A 294 -2.02 19.57 17.17
C PRO A 294 -0.81 20.39 17.62
N ASN A 295 -0.93 21.14 18.72
CA ASN A 295 0.08 22.07 19.20
C ASN A 295 0.37 21.89 20.71
N PRO A 296 1.43 21.17 21.10
CA PRO A 296 1.72 20.92 22.51
C PRO A 296 2.12 22.17 23.31
N GLU A 297 2.56 23.25 22.64
CA GLU A 297 2.98 24.51 23.28
C GLU A 297 1.80 25.36 23.82
N ASP A 298 0.56 25.08 23.41
CA ASP A 298 -0.63 25.77 23.90
C ASP A 298 -1.16 25.19 25.24
N THR A 299 -0.46 24.20 25.82
CA THR A 299 -0.91 23.54 27.05
C THR A 299 -0.41 24.24 28.32
N GLY A 300 -1.27 25.11 28.84
CA GLY A 300 -1.30 25.40 30.27
C GLY A 300 -1.67 24.14 31.05
N SER A 301 -0.72 23.61 31.82
CA SER A 301 -0.88 22.71 32.98
C SER A 301 -2.21 21.94 33.14
N THR A 302 -2.29 20.72 32.62
CA THR A 302 -3.05 19.65 33.29
C THR A 302 -2.43 18.29 32.97
N SER A 303 -1.69 17.75 33.93
CA SER A 303 -1.15 16.40 33.91
C SER A 303 -2.28 15.38 34.05
N VAL A 304 -2.51 14.56 33.03
CA VAL A 304 -3.29 13.32 33.17
C VAL A 304 -2.31 12.17 33.28
N LEU A 305 -2.17 11.64 34.49
CA LEU A 305 -1.38 10.46 34.81
C LEU A 305 -2.08 9.23 34.23
N TRP A 306 -1.44 8.58 33.26
CA TRP A 306 -1.83 7.25 32.79
C TRP A 306 -1.70 6.23 33.93
N THR A 307 -2.77 5.49 34.21
CA THR A 307 -2.73 4.25 35.00
C THR A 307 -3.13 3.09 34.09
N PRO A 308 -2.30 2.05 33.92
CA PRO A 308 -2.69 0.85 33.19
C PRO A 308 -3.61 -0.03 34.06
N LEU A 309 -4.62 -0.63 33.42
CA LEU A 309 -5.37 -1.78 33.95
C LEU A 309 -4.55 -3.06 33.81
#